data_AF-A0A7R6PE79-F1
#
_entry.id   AF-A0A7R6PE79-F1
#
_cell.length_a   1.000
_cell.length_b   1.000
_cell.length_c   1.000
_cell.angle_alpha   90.00
_cell.angle_beta   90.00
_cell.angle_gamma   90.00
#
_symmetry.space_group_name_H-M   'P 1'
#
loop_
_entity.id
_entity.type
_entity.pdbx_description
1 polymer ?
#
loop_
_entity_poly.entity_id
_entity_poly.type
_entity_poly.pdbx_seq_one_letter_code
_entity_poly.pdbx_strand_id
1 'polypeptide(L)'
;MNIKRIVFSLILFFSFFCFAQEPLTIAEKSNFTSTSRVKDVVNFFLELEKEYPENIVVSSIGKTFEGREIPLVIVGNPAPLSPCETKKPVILINANIHAGEIEGKEAVQMYVRDMFLKKSPYLDKFVFLIVPVFNVDGNEKISPSHRPYQKVKNGVGIRYNGMNMDLNRDFVKLESREARALVRLFNRWHPLVFVDMHTTNGSFHEEPLTFTWCMSPHSSHSMIDFMKNEIYPFMRRFTRKNYNFDCIPYGHFDNQENPTKWNGFFGGMVFATGYFGVKGAFSFLDENYAYADYKTRVKAAYAFLDGIFTFMADEENLKEMRKLQEEYYKRDFAYIYKNVKPEPCGDKVKIKGYRVKRDEKTKRFKPDKTKRIDYNVDFVGCFNGERVDLKGAFVFPAGLSPIAKKLMEHGIKVFKIAEDTEVNVRKYKIDEISFSDFPFQGRQFVKEMKGHFETSKEKIEKGYYIVPLGKNQIFRQVAAALLYPESEDSLLKEGFFNLLIFPNQWSKKPGYYPVYLIDSVKGIKLRLVEKCLKK
;
A
#
# COMPACT_ATOMS: atom_id res chain seq x y z
N MET A 1 -12.67 32.07 -84.75
CA MET A 1 -11.95 32.54 -83.56
C MET A 1 -12.01 31.45 -82.49
N ASN A 2 -10.94 30.67 -82.40
CA ASN A 2 -10.32 30.00 -81.24
C ASN A 2 -11.08 29.72 -79.90
N ILE A 3 -10.89 28.46 -79.44
CA ILE A 3 -10.56 27.98 -78.06
C ILE A 3 -11.53 26.99 -77.35
N LYS A 4 -11.07 25.73 -77.38
CA LYS A 4 -11.11 24.60 -76.42
C LYS A 4 -11.59 24.84 -74.98
N ARG A 5 -12.25 23.81 -74.40
CA ARG A 5 -11.86 23.06 -73.16
C ARG A 5 -12.99 22.09 -72.74
N ILE A 6 -12.82 20.78 -72.93
CA ILE A 6 -12.39 19.78 -71.93
C ILE A 6 -13.17 19.90 -70.60
N VAL A 7 -14.19 19.05 -70.44
CA VAL A 7 -14.82 18.75 -69.15
C VAL A 7 -14.16 17.48 -68.63
N PHE A 8 -13.31 17.62 -67.62
CA PHE A 8 -12.63 16.52 -66.92
C PHE A 8 -13.26 16.36 -65.55
N SER A 9 -13.49 15.10 -65.17
CA SER A 9 -14.09 14.63 -63.92
C SER A 9 -13.51 15.27 -62.65
N LEU A 10 -14.38 15.61 -61.71
CA LEU A 10 -14.03 15.93 -60.32
C LEU A 10 -14.87 15.05 -59.40
N ILE A 11 -14.41 13.82 -59.19
CA ILE A 11 -14.83 12.97 -58.07
C ILE A 11 -14.07 13.52 -56.86
N LEU A 12 -14.79 14.19 -55.97
CA LEU A 12 -14.28 14.59 -54.65
C LEU A 12 -14.02 13.33 -53.82
N PHE A 13 -12.76 12.94 -53.68
CA PHE A 13 -12.29 12.14 -52.55
C PHE A 13 -12.27 13.04 -51.32
N PHE A 14 -13.40 13.13 -50.60
CA PHE A 14 -13.40 13.59 -49.21
C PHE A 14 -12.83 12.46 -48.36
N SER A 15 -11.50 12.45 -48.19
CA SER A 15 -10.85 11.67 -47.15
C SER A 15 -11.29 12.23 -45.81
N PHE A 16 -12.32 11.61 -45.20
CA PHE A 16 -12.60 11.79 -43.78
C PHE A 16 -11.39 11.28 -43.00
N PHE A 17 -10.48 12.18 -42.62
CA PHE A 17 -9.59 11.93 -41.51
C PHE A 17 -10.46 11.82 -40.26
N CYS A 18 -10.91 10.62 -39.95
CA CYS A 18 -11.47 10.29 -38.66
C CYS A 18 -10.30 10.33 -37.68
N PHE A 19 -9.99 11.52 -37.12
CA PHE A 19 -9.13 11.59 -35.96
C PHE A 19 -9.80 10.76 -34.87
N ALA A 20 -9.16 9.65 -34.47
CA ALA A 20 -9.60 8.90 -33.31
C ALA A 20 -9.68 9.88 -32.13
N GLN A 21 -10.88 10.05 -31.57
CA GLN A 21 -11.09 10.97 -30.47
C GLN A 21 -10.33 10.44 -29.25
N GLU A 22 -9.41 11.23 -28.72
CA GLU A 22 -8.63 10.84 -27.54
C GLU A 22 -9.58 10.42 -26.41
N PRO A 23 -9.41 9.22 -25.81
CA PRO A 23 -10.30 8.78 -24.76
C PRO A 23 -10.14 9.69 -23.55
N LEU A 24 -11.23 10.35 -23.15
CA LEU A 24 -11.25 11.23 -21.99
C LEU A 24 -11.88 10.53 -20.78
N THR A 25 -11.27 10.72 -19.61
CA THR A 25 -11.83 10.29 -18.33
C THR A 25 -13.14 11.03 -18.03
N ILE A 26 -13.95 10.52 -17.09
CA ILE A 26 -15.15 11.24 -16.61
C ILE A 26 -14.79 12.59 -16.00
N ALA A 27 -13.64 12.65 -15.30
CA ALA A 27 -13.11 13.90 -14.79
C ALA A 27 -12.87 14.90 -15.92
N GLU A 28 -12.14 14.53 -16.97
CA GLU A 28 -11.86 15.43 -18.10
C GLU A 28 -13.12 15.81 -18.89
N LYS A 29 -13.98 14.84 -19.21
CA LYS A 29 -15.26 15.07 -19.92
C LYS A 29 -16.15 16.07 -19.18
N SER A 30 -16.12 16.05 -17.84
CA SER A 30 -16.91 16.94 -16.99
C SER A 30 -16.18 18.24 -16.58
N ASN A 31 -14.99 18.51 -17.14
CA ASN A 31 -14.09 19.59 -16.71
C ASN A 31 -13.83 19.58 -15.19
N PHE A 32 -13.52 18.39 -14.67
CA PHE A 32 -13.20 18.09 -13.27
C PHE A 32 -14.33 18.51 -12.32
N THR A 33 -15.57 18.20 -12.69
CA THR A 33 -16.73 18.41 -11.82
C THR A 33 -17.35 17.10 -11.33
N SER A 34 -17.08 15.97 -11.97
CA SER A 34 -17.63 14.65 -11.63
C SER A 34 -16.56 13.55 -11.68
N THR A 35 -16.69 12.52 -10.83
CA THR A 35 -15.82 11.33 -10.80
C THR A 35 -16.49 10.11 -11.44
N SER A 36 -15.69 9.14 -11.86
CA SER A 36 -16.09 7.89 -12.50
C SER A 36 -16.77 6.88 -11.56
N ARG A 37 -17.77 6.15 -12.06
CA ARG A 37 -18.23 4.86 -11.52
C ARG A 37 -17.25 3.76 -11.95
N VAL A 38 -17.33 2.57 -11.35
CA VAL A 38 -16.45 1.43 -11.72
C VAL A 38 -16.56 1.11 -13.21
N LYS A 39 -17.80 1.09 -13.73
CA LYS A 39 -18.06 0.82 -15.15
C LYS A 39 -17.36 1.81 -16.08
N ASP A 40 -17.32 3.09 -15.71
CA ASP A 40 -16.67 4.12 -16.52
C ASP A 40 -15.17 3.88 -16.62
N VAL A 41 -14.51 3.53 -15.50
CA VAL A 41 -13.09 3.21 -15.45
C VAL A 41 -12.76 1.96 -16.27
N VAL A 42 -13.56 0.89 -16.11
CA VAL A 42 -13.35 -0.36 -16.86
C VAL A 42 -13.53 -0.13 -18.35
N ASN A 43 -14.59 0.58 -18.75
CA ASN A 43 -14.83 0.90 -20.16
C ASN A 43 -13.69 1.74 -20.76
N PHE A 44 -13.18 2.73 -20.03
CA PHE A 44 -12.03 3.53 -20.47
C PHE A 44 -10.80 2.66 -20.77
N PHE A 45 -10.48 1.71 -19.90
CA PHE A 45 -9.34 0.81 -20.14
C PHE A 45 -9.61 -0.25 -21.21
N LEU A 46 -10.85 -0.71 -21.39
CA LEU A 46 -11.23 -1.59 -22.51
C LEU A 46 -11.14 -0.87 -23.86
N GLU A 47 -11.47 0.42 -23.92
CA GLU A 47 -11.25 1.25 -25.11
C GLU A 47 -9.76 1.36 -25.44
N LEU A 48 -8.91 1.61 -24.43
CA LEU A 48 -7.45 1.63 -24.62
C LEU A 48 -6.87 0.25 -24.97
N GLU A 49 -7.36 -0.84 -24.39
CA GLU A 49 -6.96 -2.21 -24.75
C GLU A 49 -7.28 -2.52 -26.21
N LYS A 50 -8.43 -2.07 -26.72
CA LYS A 50 -8.77 -2.21 -28.13
C LYS A 50 -7.82 -1.43 -29.06
N GLU A 51 -7.36 -0.26 -28.63
CA GLU A 51 -6.43 0.57 -29.39
C GLU A 51 -4.98 0.06 -29.32
N TYR A 52 -4.57 -0.48 -28.16
CA TYR A 52 -3.23 -0.98 -27.87
C TYR A 52 -3.24 -2.44 -27.37
N PRO A 53 -3.72 -3.41 -28.17
CA PRO A 53 -3.99 -4.78 -27.71
C PRO A 53 -2.72 -5.58 -27.37
N GLU A 54 -1.55 -5.15 -27.84
CA GLU A 54 -0.26 -5.76 -27.47
C GLU A 54 0.29 -5.21 -26.14
N ASN A 55 -0.20 -4.06 -25.70
CA ASN A 55 0.40 -3.29 -24.61
C ASN A 55 -0.46 -3.17 -23.37
N ILE A 56 -1.74 -3.49 -23.45
CA ILE A 56 -2.69 -3.39 -22.34
C ILE A 56 -3.46 -4.69 -22.23
N VAL A 57 -3.63 -5.16 -20.99
CA VAL A 57 -4.53 -6.27 -20.66
C VAL A 57 -5.43 -5.87 -19.50
N VAL A 58 -6.74 -5.94 -19.69
CA VAL A 58 -7.75 -5.69 -18.65
C VAL A 58 -8.22 -7.02 -18.07
N SER A 59 -8.15 -7.15 -16.75
CA SER A 59 -8.51 -8.38 -16.02
C SER A 59 -9.04 -8.05 -14.62
N SER A 60 -9.04 -9.03 -13.72
CA SER A 60 -9.50 -8.89 -12.34
C SER A 60 -8.57 -9.61 -11.36
N ILE A 61 -8.33 -9.01 -10.19
CA ILE A 61 -7.60 -9.68 -9.08
C ILE A 61 -8.50 -10.56 -8.20
N GLY A 62 -9.81 -10.51 -8.42
CA GLY A 62 -10.82 -11.27 -7.70
C GLY A 62 -12.11 -10.47 -7.49
N LYS A 63 -12.98 -10.98 -6.62
CA LYS A 63 -14.28 -10.37 -6.32
C LYS A 63 -14.33 -9.72 -4.95
N THR A 64 -15.09 -8.64 -4.83
CA THR A 64 -15.43 -8.00 -3.55
C THR A 64 -16.38 -8.84 -2.70
N PHE A 65 -16.74 -8.30 -1.53
CA PHE A 65 -17.80 -8.86 -0.70
C PHE A 65 -19.15 -8.92 -1.42
N GLU A 66 -19.58 -7.82 -2.07
CA GLU A 66 -20.84 -7.77 -2.83
C GLU A 66 -20.76 -8.49 -4.21
N GLY A 67 -19.63 -9.14 -4.52
CA GLY A 67 -19.47 -10.00 -5.69
C GLY A 67 -19.04 -9.30 -6.99
N ARG A 68 -18.63 -8.04 -6.93
CA ARG A 68 -18.12 -7.28 -8.09
C ARG A 68 -16.66 -7.61 -8.36
N GLU A 69 -16.26 -7.60 -9.62
CA GLU A 69 -14.85 -7.75 -10.02
C GLU A 69 -14.01 -6.56 -9.56
N ILE A 70 -12.79 -6.83 -9.10
CA ILE A 70 -11.79 -5.82 -8.73
C ILE A 70 -10.85 -5.65 -9.92
N PRO A 71 -10.97 -4.55 -10.70
CA PRO A 71 -10.28 -4.43 -11.98
C PRO A 71 -8.76 -4.39 -11.82
N LEU A 72 -8.07 -5.06 -12.73
CA LEU A 72 -6.63 -5.00 -12.94
C LEU A 72 -6.36 -4.54 -14.37
N VAL A 73 -5.43 -3.61 -14.54
CA VAL A 73 -4.89 -3.23 -15.85
C VAL A 73 -3.40 -3.52 -15.82
N ILE A 74 -2.95 -4.37 -16.75
CA ILE A 74 -1.53 -4.66 -16.96
C ILE A 74 -1.07 -3.84 -18.17
N VAL A 75 -0.03 -3.05 -18.00
CA VAL A 75 0.52 -2.19 -19.07
C VAL A 75 2.00 -2.49 -19.28
N GLY A 76 2.41 -2.67 -20.52
CA GLY A 76 3.82 -2.91 -20.90
C GLY A 76 4.02 -2.91 -22.41
N ASN A 77 5.26 -3.14 -22.86
CA ASN A 77 5.57 -3.32 -24.27
C ASN A 77 6.40 -4.61 -24.51
N PRO A 78 5.78 -5.75 -24.88
CA PRO A 78 4.34 -6.04 -24.78
C PRO A 78 3.87 -6.17 -23.31
N ALA A 79 2.56 -6.23 -23.07
CA ALA A 79 1.99 -6.52 -21.76
C ALA A 79 2.14 -8.02 -21.41
N PRO A 80 2.84 -8.37 -20.32
CA PRO A 80 2.96 -9.77 -19.90
C PRO A 80 1.69 -10.24 -19.17
N LEU A 81 1.23 -11.46 -19.45
CA LEU A 81 0.13 -12.11 -18.73
C LEU A 81 0.58 -12.76 -17.42
N SER A 82 1.89 -12.96 -17.27
CA SER A 82 2.49 -13.58 -16.09
C SER A 82 3.89 -13.05 -15.80
N PRO A 83 4.36 -13.11 -14.54
CA PRO A 83 5.69 -12.63 -14.18
C PRO A 83 6.84 -13.41 -14.86
N CYS A 84 6.60 -14.61 -15.40
CA CYS A 84 7.64 -15.37 -16.10
C CYS A 84 7.89 -14.88 -17.54
N GLU A 85 6.98 -14.08 -18.10
CA GLU A 85 7.09 -13.50 -19.44
C GLU A 85 7.94 -12.22 -19.46
N THR A 86 8.33 -11.69 -18.31
CA THR A 86 9.10 -10.43 -18.24
C THR A 86 10.25 -10.49 -17.23
N LYS A 87 11.30 -9.73 -17.53
CA LYS A 87 12.37 -9.38 -16.59
C LYS A 87 12.36 -7.89 -16.21
N LYS A 88 11.42 -7.12 -16.80
CA LYS A 88 11.26 -5.70 -16.52
C LYS A 88 10.84 -5.51 -15.05
N PRO A 89 11.35 -4.48 -14.35
CA PRO A 89 10.85 -4.11 -13.04
C PRO A 89 9.33 -3.88 -13.08
N VAL A 90 8.66 -4.42 -12.07
CA VAL A 90 7.20 -4.32 -11.93
C VAL A 90 6.85 -3.21 -10.95
N ILE A 91 5.89 -2.38 -11.33
CA ILE A 91 5.32 -1.30 -10.52
C ILE A 91 3.86 -1.66 -10.25
N LEU A 92 3.47 -1.75 -8.98
CA LEU A 92 2.07 -1.97 -8.58
C LEU A 92 1.48 -0.66 -8.07
N ILE A 93 0.43 -0.18 -8.74
CA ILE A 93 -0.32 1.01 -8.37
C ILE A 93 -1.70 0.57 -7.87
N ASN A 94 -2.03 0.93 -6.65
CA ASN A 94 -3.32 0.74 -6.04
C ASN A 94 -4.00 2.10 -5.84
N ALA A 95 -5.21 2.26 -6.36
CA ALA A 95 -5.97 3.49 -6.20
C ALA A 95 -7.35 3.22 -5.60
N ASN A 96 -7.89 4.26 -4.93
CA ASN A 96 -9.26 4.26 -4.43
C ASN A 96 -9.55 3.14 -3.42
N ILE A 97 -8.59 2.86 -2.53
CA ILE A 97 -8.79 1.97 -1.38
C ILE A 97 -9.80 2.55 -0.38
N HIS A 98 -9.86 3.88 -0.27
CA HIS A 98 -11.03 4.57 0.26
C HIS A 98 -11.77 5.21 -0.91
N ALA A 99 -13.03 4.84 -1.11
CA ALA A 99 -13.70 5.22 -2.35
C ALA A 99 -14.11 6.71 -2.42
N GLY A 100 -13.95 7.44 -1.32
CA GLY A 100 -14.08 8.90 -1.27
C GLY A 100 -12.81 9.67 -1.71
N GLU A 101 -11.73 8.97 -2.02
CA GLU A 101 -10.43 9.51 -2.44
C GLU A 101 -10.24 9.11 -3.91
N ILE A 102 -10.70 9.99 -4.80
CA ILE A 102 -11.08 9.73 -6.19
C ILE A 102 -10.07 10.20 -7.24
N GLU A 103 -9.09 10.97 -6.83
CA GLU A 103 -8.07 11.71 -7.55
C GLU A 103 -7.10 10.73 -8.21
N GLY A 104 -6.60 9.78 -7.41
CA GLY A 104 -5.72 8.71 -7.85
C GLY A 104 -6.34 7.86 -8.95
N LYS A 105 -7.62 7.51 -8.81
CA LYS A 105 -8.40 6.73 -9.80
C LYS A 105 -8.51 7.44 -11.15
N GLU A 106 -8.68 8.76 -11.18
CA GLU A 106 -8.70 9.50 -12.44
C GLU A 106 -7.29 9.73 -12.99
N ALA A 107 -6.33 10.04 -12.11
CA ALA A 107 -4.95 10.28 -12.50
C ALA A 107 -4.32 9.06 -13.18
N VAL A 108 -4.56 7.84 -12.69
CA VAL A 108 -4.03 6.62 -13.33
C VAL A 108 -4.60 6.39 -14.74
N GLN A 109 -5.88 6.70 -14.98
CA GLN A 109 -6.47 6.61 -16.32
C GLN A 109 -5.81 7.62 -17.26
N MET A 110 -5.71 8.88 -16.82
CA MET A 110 -5.05 9.94 -17.59
C MET A 110 -3.59 9.58 -17.90
N TYR A 111 -2.84 9.11 -16.88
CA TYR A 111 -1.42 8.80 -17.02
C TYR A 111 -1.18 7.66 -18.00
N VAL A 112 -1.97 6.59 -17.92
CA VAL A 112 -1.84 5.45 -18.86
C VAL A 112 -2.11 5.89 -20.29
N ARG A 113 -3.21 6.60 -20.57
CA ARG A 113 -3.46 7.14 -21.91
C ARG A 113 -2.30 8.00 -22.40
N ASP A 114 -1.85 8.93 -21.56
CA ASP A 114 -0.78 9.86 -21.92
C ASP A 114 0.55 9.16 -22.20
N MET A 115 0.84 8.02 -21.55
CA MET A 115 2.01 7.19 -21.89
C MET A 115 1.96 6.71 -23.35
N PHE A 116 0.80 6.37 -23.88
CA PHE A 116 0.66 5.93 -25.27
C PHE A 116 0.68 7.11 -26.24
N LEU A 117 -0.13 8.14 -26.00
CA LEU A 117 -0.21 9.32 -26.86
C LEU A 117 1.14 10.03 -27.00
N LYS A 118 1.91 10.09 -25.91
CA LYS A 118 3.24 10.73 -25.88
C LYS A 118 4.38 9.77 -26.16
N LYS A 119 4.10 8.49 -26.46
CA LYS A 119 5.10 7.43 -26.69
C LYS A 119 6.15 7.40 -25.57
N SER A 120 5.69 7.33 -24.34
CA SER A 120 6.53 7.36 -23.14
C SER A 120 7.56 6.23 -23.17
N PRO A 121 8.84 6.52 -22.89
CA PRO A 121 9.89 5.48 -22.84
C PRO A 121 9.71 4.51 -21.67
N TYR A 122 8.77 4.77 -20.75
CA TYR A 122 8.51 3.93 -19.58
C TYR A 122 7.89 2.58 -19.96
N LEU A 123 7.15 2.50 -21.07
CA LEU A 123 6.53 1.25 -21.56
C LEU A 123 7.60 0.20 -21.94
N ASP A 124 8.77 0.66 -22.38
CA ASP A 124 9.90 -0.21 -22.71
C ASP A 124 10.71 -0.62 -21.47
N LYS A 125 10.65 0.16 -20.39
CA LYS A 125 11.43 -0.05 -19.17
C LYS A 125 10.70 -0.84 -18.10
N PHE A 126 9.38 -0.67 -17.96
CA PHE A 126 8.62 -1.17 -16.82
C PHE A 126 7.39 -1.98 -17.24
N VAL A 127 6.88 -2.74 -16.28
CA VAL A 127 5.54 -3.35 -16.34
C VAL A 127 4.71 -2.74 -15.22
N PHE A 128 3.55 -2.19 -15.56
CA PHE A 128 2.63 -1.61 -14.59
C PHE A 128 1.49 -2.56 -14.32
N LEU A 129 1.23 -2.83 -13.05
CA LEU A 129 0.04 -3.48 -12.56
C LEU A 129 -0.80 -2.42 -11.86
N ILE A 130 -1.98 -2.13 -12.38
CA ILE A 130 -2.80 -1.01 -11.90
C ILE A 130 -4.13 -1.57 -11.42
N VAL A 131 -4.44 -1.33 -10.15
CA VAL A 131 -5.76 -1.59 -9.55
C VAL A 131 -6.44 -0.23 -9.39
N PRO A 132 -7.16 0.27 -10.42
CA PRO A 132 -7.61 1.65 -10.45
C PRO A 132 -8.79 1.92 -9.51
N VAL A 133 -9.54 0.87 -9.14
CA VAL A 133 -10.64 0.94 -8.18
C VAL A 133 -10.56 -0.26 -7.24
N PHE A 134 -9.86 -0.11 -6.11
CA PHE A 134 -9.71 -1.21 -5.16
C PHE A 134 -10.95 -1.43 -4.30
N ASN A 135 -11.53 -0.36 -3.74
CA ASN A 135 -12.79 -0.42 -3.00
C ASN A 135 -13.99 -0.24 -3.94
N VAL A 136 -14.23 -1.25 -4.77
CA VAL A 136 -15.31 -1.27 -5.78
C VAL A 136 -16.69 -1.07 -5.13
N ASP A 137 -16.96 -1.77 -4.03
CA ASP A 137 -18.25 -1.68 -3.34
C ASP A 137 -18.49 -0.30 -2.71
N GLY A 138 -17.43 0.31 -2.17
CA GLY A 138 -17.49 1.68 -1.65
C GLY A 138 -17.66 2.72 -2.75
N ASN A 139 -17.09 2.49 -3.94
CA ASN A 139 -17.19 3.42 -5.08
C ASN A 139 -18.60 3.45 -5.65
N GLU A 140 -19.30 2.31 -5.70
CA GLU A 140 -20.67 2.27 -6.19
C GLU A 140 -21.68 2.95 -5.25
N LYS A 141 -21.23 3.39 -4.07
CA LYS A 141 -22.00 4.22 -3.13
C LYS A 141 -21.71 5.71 -3.30
N ILE A 142 -21.35 6.18 -4.51
CA ILE A 142 -21.16 7.61 -4.81
C ILE A 142 -22.42 8.42 -4.48
N SER A 143 -22.25 9.48 -3.68
CA SER A 143 -23.30 10.43 -3.30
C SER A 143 -22.72 11.82 -2.99
N PRO A 144 -23.40 12.92 -3.35
CA PRO A 144 -22.99 14.29 -2.97
C PRO A 144 -22.92 14.54 -1.45
N SER A 145 -23.55 13.68 -0.64
CA SER A 145 -23.48 13.75 0.82
C SER A 145 -22.15 13.27 1.40
N HIS A 146 -21.35 12.51 0.63
CA HIS A 146 -20.06 12.00 1.08
C HIS A 146 -18.96 13.04 0.82
N ARG A 147 -18.12 13.29 1.85
CA ARG A 147 -17.01 14.27 1.82
C ARG A 147 -17.40 15.60 1.13
N PRO A 148 -18.45 16.30 1.59
CA PRO A 148 -19.02 17.46 0.88
C PRO A 148 -18.01 18.61 0.68
N TYR A 149 -16.96 18.66 1.50
CA TYR A 149 -15.88 19.66 1.37
C TYR A 149 -15.01 19.48 0.12
N GLN A 150 -15.02 18.31 -0.54
CA GLN A 150 -14.30 18.05 -1.79
C GLN A 150 -15.00 18.64 -3.03
N LYS A 151 -16.26 19.09 -2.91
CA LYS A 151 -17.02 19.83 -3.94
C LYS A 151 -17.10 19.15 -5.31
N VAL A 152 -17.36 17.84 -5.33
CA VAL A 152 -17.60 17.08 -6.57
C VAL A 152 -19.10 16.96 -6.82
N LYS A 153 -19.56 17.34 -8.03
CA LYS A 153 -20.98 17.51 -8.39
C LYS A 153 -21.80 16.24 -8.20
N ASN A 154 -21.30 15.09 -8.68
CA ASN A 154 -21.95 13.80 -8.48
C ASN A 154 -21.59 13.14 -7.14
N GLY A 155 -20.74 13.78 -6.34
CA GLY A 155 -20.25 13.28 -5.06
C GLY A 155 -19.13 12.25 -5.18
N VAL A 156 -18.87 11.54 -4.09
CA VAL A 156 -17.79 10.54 -3.99
C VAL A 156 -18.27 9.28 -3.24
N GLY A 157 -17.49 8.20 -3.33
CA GLY A 157 -17.78 6.94 -2.64
C GLY A 157 -17.55 7.01 -1.13
N ILE A 158 -17.68 5.86 -0.46
CA ILE A 158 -17.48 5.75 0.99
C ILE A 158 -16.13 5.11 1.34
N ARG A 159 -15.66 5.37 2.57
CA ARG A 159 -14.37 4.84 3.06
C ARG A 159 -14.35 3.31 3.14
N TYR A 160 -15.44 2.72 3.61
CA TYR A 160 -15.52 1.30 3.93
C TYR A 160 -15.94 0.46 2.73
N ASN A 161 -15.57 -0.83 2.71
CA ASN A 161 -16.02 -1.78 1.69
C ASN A 161 -17.44 -2.34 2.00
N GLY A 162 -17.87 -3.35 1.23
CA GLY A 162 -19.16 -4.04 1.44
C GLY A 162 -19.34 -4.69 2.82
N MET A 163 -18.26 -4.91 3.58
CA MET A 163 -18.28 -5.45 4.94
C MET A 163 -18.20 -4.36 6.03
N ASN A 164 -18.29 -3.08 5.66
CA ASN A 164 -18.00 -1.95 6.54
C ASN A 164 -16.57 -1.96 7.11
N MET A 165 -15.61 -2.57 6.42
CA MET A 165 -14.21 -2.57 6.81
C MET A 165 -13.44 -1.44 6.13
N ASP A 166 -12.54 -0.81 6.88
CA ASP A 166 -11.43 -0.04 6.34
C ASP A 166 -10.38 -1.01 5.80
N LEU A 167 -10.26 -1.05 4.48
CA LEU A 167 -9.32 -1.93 3.78
C LEU A 167 -7.87 -1.56 4.09
N ASN A 168 -7.56 -0.29 4.37
CA ASN A 168 -6.22 0.17 4.73
C ASN A 168 -5.92 -0.04 6.23
N ARG A 169 -6.57 -1.03 6.85
CA ARG A 169 -6.24 -1.59 8.17
C ARG A 169 -6.11 -3.11 8.11
N ASP A 170 -6.28 -3.73 6.95
CA ASP A 170 -6.57 -5.16 6.82
C ASP A 170 -5.33 -6.00 6.45
N PHE A 171 -4.15 -5.41 6.25
CA PHE A 171 -3.02 -6.13 5.65
C PHE A 171 -2.30 -7.13 6.56
N VAL A 172 -2.45 -7.01 7.89
CA VAL A 172 -2.00 -8.02 8.87
C VAL A 172 -3.05 -9.13 9.01
N LYS A 173 -4.32 -8.78 9.22
CA LYS A 173 -5.38 -9.78 9.48
C LYS A 173 -5.92 -10.45 8.22
N LEU A 174 -5.86 -9.80 7.06
CA LEU A 174 -6.33 -10.28 5.75
C LEU A 174 -7.73 -10.91 5.79
N GLU A 175 -8.73 -10.21 6.33
CA GLU A 175 -10.09 -10.74 6.46
C GLU A 175 -10.92 -10.46 5.19
N SER A 176 -10.75 -9.28 4.59
CA SER A 176 -11.44 -8.90 3.35
C SER A 176 -10.98 -9.74 2.15
N ARG A 177 -11.84 -9.85 1.13
CA ARG A 177 -11.47 -10.55 -0.13
C ARG A 177 -10.50 -9.69 -0.95
N GLU A 178 -10.68 -8.38 -0.86
CA GLU A 178 -9.93 -7.32 -1.51
C GLU A 178 -8.47 -7.33 -1.05
N ALA A 179 -8.20 -7.23 0.26
CA ALA A 179 -6.82 -7.27 0.78
C ALA A 179 -6.13 -8.59 0.42
N ARG A 180 -6.82 -9.73 0.54
CA ARG A 180 -6.29 -11.03 0.11
C ARG A 180 -5.98 -11.06 -1.39
N ALA A 181 -6.79 -10.42 -2.23
CA ALA A 181 -6.55 -10.33 -3.67
C ALA A 181 -5.30 -9.51 -4.00
N LEU A 182 -5.15 -8.33 -3.39
CA LEU A 182 -3.98 -7.47 -3.61
C LEU A 182 -2.69 -8.14 -3.12
N VAL A 183 -2.73 -8.79 -1.95
CA VAL A 183 -1.57 -9.54 -1.42
C VAL A 183 -1.22 -10.73 -2.31
N ARG A 184 -2.20 -11.45 -2.88
CA ARG A 184 -1.94 -12.50 -3.87
C ARG A 184 -1.27 -11.95 -5.13
N LEU A 185 -1.75 -10.80 -5.64
CA LEU A 185 -1.12 -10.14 -6.80
C LEU A 185 0.34 -9.80 -6.49
N PHE A 186 0.60 -9.15 -5.35
CA PHE A 186 1.96 -8.82 -4.92
C PHE A 186 2.85 -10.07 -4.78
N ASN A 187 2.35 -11.12 -4.13
CA ASN A 187 3.08 -12.38 -3.95
C ASN A 187 3.39 -13.10 -5.26
N ARG A 188 2.60 -12.85 -6.31
CA ARG A 188 2.84 -13.43 -7.63
C ARG A 188 3.89 -12.66 -8.41
N TRP A 189 3.82 -11.33 -8.37
CA TRP A 189 4.62 -10.47 -9.25
C TRP A 189 5.88 -9.88 -8.61
N HIS A 190 5.96 -9.86 -7.28
CA HIS A 190 7.04 -9.23 -6.51
C HIS A 190 7.45 -7.83 -7.02
N PRO A 191 6.54 -6.85 -6.98
CA PRO A 191 6.82 -5.49 -7.47
C PRO A 191 8.07 -4.87 -6.83
N LEU A 192 8.85 -4.13 -7.62
CA LEU A 192 9.92 -3.27 -7.14
C LEU A 192 9.35 -2.06 -6.39
N VAL A 193 8.28 -1.50 -6.94
CA VAL A 193 7.60 -0.32 -6.40
C VAL A 193 6.13 -0.63 -6.14
N PHE A 194 5.63 -0.14 -5.01
CA PHE A 194 4.21 -0.12 -4.67
C PHE A 194 3.77 1.33 -4.45
N VAL A 195 2.67 1.75 -5.08
CA VAL A 195 2.10 3.08 -4.90
C VAL A 195 0.65 2.95 -4.46
N ASP A 196 0.31 3.54 -3.32
CA ASP A 196 -1.07 3.64 -2.85
C ASP A 196 -1.56 5.09 -2.97
N MET A 197 -2.64 5.31 -3.72
CA MET A 197 -3.13 6.64 -4.07
C MET A 197 -4.33 7.05 -3.19
N HIS A 198 -4.13 8.06 -2.33
CA HIS A 198 -5.10 8.55 -1.33
C HIS A 198 -5.31 10.07 -1.41
N THR A 199 -6.14 10.58 -0.51
CA THR A 199 -6.34 12.01 -0.29
C THR A 199 -6.58 12.35 1.18
N THR A 200 -5.80 13.30 1.67
CA THR A 200 -5.64 13.57 3.09
C THR A 200 -6.82 14.35 3.68
N ASN A 201 -7.27 13.93 4.87
CA ASN A 201 -8.21 14.70 5.69
C ASN A 201 -7.52 15.73 6.62
N GLY A 202 -6.20 15.89 6.48
CA GLY A 202 -5.30 16.52 7.44
C GLY A 202 -5.42 18.04 7.60
N SER A 203 -4.32 18.66 8.03
CA SER A 203 -4.24 20.09 8.34
C SER A 203 -4.49 20.99 7.13
N PHE A 204 -4.78 22.27 7.37
CA PHE A 204 -4.96 23.25 6.31
C PHE A 204 -3.61 23.81 5.82
N HIS A 205 -3.29 23.58 4.56
CA HIS A 205 -2.06 24.05 3.89
C HIS A 205 -2.30 24.34 2.39
N GLU A 206 -1.29 24.79 1.64
CA GLU A 206 -1.43 25.18 0.23
C GLU A 206 -0.91 24.11 -0.74
N GLU A 207 0.01 23.27 -0.29
CA GLU A 207 0.68 22.26 -1.10
C GLU A 207 -0.32 21.21 -1.57
N PRO A 208 -0.53 21.03 -2.89
CA PRO A 208 -1.55 20.11 -3.39
C PRO A 208 -1.12 18.65 -3.29
N LEU A 209 0.19 18.40 -3.24
CA LEU A 209 0.81 17.08 -3.13
C LEU A 209 1.52 16.93 -1.80
N THR A 210 1.08 15.95 -1.03
CA THR A 210 1.86 15.40 0.09
C THR A 210 2.02 13.91 -0.15
N PHE A 211 3.14 13.32 0.27
CA PHE A 211 3.29 11.87 0.22
C PHE A 211 4.22 11.38 1.32
N THR A 212 4.11 10.10 1.66
CA THR A 212 5.09 9.42 2.50
C THR A 212 5.56 8.13 1.83
N TRP A 213 6.59 7.53 2.39
CA TRP A 213 7.16 6.25 1.99
C TRP A 213 6.98 5.24 3.14
N CYS A 214 7.47 4.00 2.98
CA CYS A 214 7.51 3.08 4.11
C CYS A 214 8.29 3.69 5.25
N MET A 215 7.64 3.92 6.39
CA MET A 215 8.28 4.38 7.63
C MET A 215 8.31 3.31 8.72
N SER A 216 7.88 2.08 8.40
CA SER A 216 7.95 0.96 9.34
C SER A 216 9.42 0.57 9.59
N PRO A 217 9.90 0.58 10.84
CA PRO A 217 11.26 0.14 11.17
C PRO A 217 11.44 -1.38 10.95
N HIS A 218 10.35 -2.13 10.74
CA HIS A 218 10.43 -3.51 10.29
C HIS A 218 10.93 -3.63 8.85
N SER A 219 10.93 -2.57 8.03
CA SER A 219 11.41 -2.63 6.64
C SER A 219 12.94 -2.50 6.55
N SER A 220 13.47 -2.49 5.33
CA SER A 220 14.89 -2.26 5.07
C SER A 220 15.28 -0.81 5.37
N HIS A 221 16.16 -0.59 6.34
CA HIS A 221 16.64 0.75 6.67
C HIS A 221 17.32 1.43 5.48
N SER A 222 18.14 0.68 4.71
CA SER A 222 18.79 1.23 3.51
C SER A 222 17.80 1.65 2.42
N MET A 223 16.68 0.95 2.27
CA MET A 223 15.63 1.36 1.33
C MET A 223 14.85 2.57 1.85
N ILE A 224 14.56 2.63 3.17
CA ILE A 224 13.92 3.79 3.81
C ILE A 224 14.79 5.03 3.63
N ASP A 225 16.09 4.91 3.90
CA ASP A 225 17.06 5.99 3.75
C ASP A 225 17.16 6.45 2.30
N PHE A 226 17.17 5.53 1.33
CA PHE A 226 17.16 5.89 -0.09
C PHE A 226 15.89 6.65 -0.50
N MET A 227 14.70 6.22 -0.02
CA MET A 227 13.46 6.95 -0.28
C MET A 227 13.47 8.36 0.33
N LYS A 228 13.99 8.47 1.56
CA LYS A 228 14.07 9.74 2.30
C LYS A 228 15.10 10.70 1.72
N ASN A 229 16.30 10.23 1.41
CA ASN A 229 17.45 11.07 1.11
C ASN A 229 17.61 11.32 -0.40
N GLU A 230 17.12 10.42 -1.27
CA GLU A 230 17.26 10.57 -2.72
C GLU A 230 15.92 10.89 -3.38
N ILE A 231 14.91 10.02 -3.18
CA ILE A 231 13.63 10.12 -3.90
C ILE A 231 12.85 11.35 -3.45
N TYR A 232 12.70 11.57 -2.14
CA TYR A 232 11.92 12.71 -1.65
C TYR A 232 12.50 14.07 -2.09
N PRO A 233 13.81 14.35 -1.96
CA PRO A 233 14.40 15.58 -2.49
C PRO A 233 14.26 15.71 -4.00
N PHE A 234 14.38 14.62 -4.76
CA PHE A 234 14.10 14.62 -6.19
C PHE A 234 12.66 15.04 -6.48
N MET A 235 11.67 14.41 -5.82
CA MET A 235 10.24 14.70 -6.02
C MET A 235 9.91 16.18 -5.77
N ARG A 236 10.52 16.79 -4.75
CA ARG A 236 10.37 18.23 -4.47
C ARG A 236 10.89 19.10 -5.61
N ARG A 237 12.08 18.80 -6.14
CA ARG A 237 12.65 19.57 -7.26
C ARG A 237 11.83 19.35 -8.55
N PHE A 238 11.44 18.11 -8.80
CA PHE A 238 10.69 17.70 -9.98
C PHE A 238 9.31 18.37 -10.06
N THR A 239 8.53 18.31 -8.99
CA THR A 239 7.18 18.91 -8.93
C THR A 239 7.23 20.42 -9.03
N ARG A 240 8.17 21.07 -8.35
CA ARG A 240 8.38 22.52 -8.47
C ARG A 240 8.76 22.94 -9.88
N LYS A 241 9.66 22.20 -10.54
CA LYS A 241 10.14 22.52 -11.89
C LYS A 241 9.07 22.27 -12.97
N ASN A 242 8.40 21.11 -12.93
CA ASN A 242 7.57 20.64 -14.04
C ASN A 242 6.07 20.92 -13.83
N TYR A 243 5.63 21.13 -12.59
CA TYR A 243 4.22 21.29 -12.24
C TYR A 243 3.92 22.57 -11.45
N ASN A 244 4.94 23.36 -11.11
CA ASN A 244 4.84 24.65 -10.44
C ASN A 244 4.08 24.62 -9.09
N PHE A 245 4.29 23.55 -8.31
CA PHE A 245 3.84 23.50 -6.91
C PHE A 245 4.87 22.82 -6.02
N ASP A 246 4.80 23.08 -4.72
CA ASP A 246 5.64 22.43 -3.73
C ASP A 246 5.05 21.08 -3.31
N CYS A 247 5.95 20.13 -3.07
CA CYS A 247 5.65 18.84 -2.48
C CYS A 247 6.26 18.79 -1.06
N ILE A 248 5.50 18.28 -0.10
CA ILE A 248 5.89 18.15 1.31
C ILE A 248 5.67 16.72 1.80
N PRO A 249 6.28 16.28 2.91
CA PRO A 249 6.02 14.95 3.43
C PRO A 249 4.59 14.91 3.99
N TYR A 250 3.92 13.77 3.87
CA TYR A 250 2.59 13.60 4.45
C TYR A 250 2.65 13.70 5.98
N GLY A 251 1.74 14.48 6.55
CA GLY A 251 1.65 14.69 7.98
C GLY A 251 0.53 15.66 8.36
N HIS A 252 0.53 16.06 9.61
CA HIS A 252 -0.40 17.03 10.17
C HIS A 252 0.28 17.89 11.24
N PHE A 253 -0.23 19.08 11.46
CA PHE A 253 0.19 19.93 12.55
C PHE A 253 -0.14 19.28 13.91
N ASP A 254 0.80 19.32 14.85
CA ASP A 254 0.59 18.93 16.25
C ASP A 254 -0.46 19.80 16.95
N ASN A 255 -0.47 21.09 16.60
CA ASN A 255 -1.45 22.07 17.06
C ASN A 255 -1.88 22.95 15.88
N GLN A 256 -3.19 23.08 15.64
CA GLN A 256 -3.70 23.83 14.49
C GLN A 256 -3.51 25.35 14.62
N GLU A 257 -3.43 25.90 15.84
CA GLU A 257 -3.33 27.35 16.08
C GLU A 257 -1.88 27.82 16.12
N ASN A 258 -1.02 27.07 16.82
CA ASN A 258 0.40 27.39 17.00
C ASN A 258 1.24 26.11 16.81
N PRO A 259 1.39 25.64 15.56
CA PRO A 259 2.11 24.41 15.29
C PRO A 259 3.61 24.55 15.58
N THR A 260 4.17 23.53 16.22
CA THR A 260 5.63 23.39 16.39
C THR A 260 6.19 22.22 15.60
N LYS A 261 5.34 21.25 15.24
CA LYS A 261 5.72 20.01 14.57
C LYS A 261 4.79 19.70 13.40
N TRP A 262 5.37 19.09 12.37
CA TRP A 262 4.67 18.37 11.33
C TRP A 262 4.77 16.89 11.63
N ASN A 263 3.73 16.30 12.21
CA ASN A 263 3.71 14.90 12.61
C ASN A 263 3.37 14.02 11.42
N GLY A 264 4.33 13.17 11.03
CA GLY A 264 4.11 12.04 10.15
C GLY A 264 3.26 10.96 10.82
N PHE A 265 2.92 9.94 10.05
CA PHE A 265 2.06 8.85 10.50
C PHE A 265 2.84 7.54 10.60
N PHE A 266 2.68 6.80 11.70
CA PHE A 266 3.31 5.49 11.86
C PHE A 266 2.65 4.47 10.91
N GLY A 267 3.29 4.24 9.77
CA GLY A 267 2.85 3.26 8.78
C GLY A 267 3.26 1.83 9.16
N GLY A 268 2.67 1.27 10.23
CA GLY A 268 2.80 -0.16 10.57
C GLY A 268 2.28 -1.10 9.47
N MET A 269 2.45 -2.41 9.63
CA MET A 269 2.04 -3.38 8.61
C MET A 269 0.52 -3.52 8.45
N VAL A 270 -0.30 -2.95 9.32
CA VAL A 270 -1.76 -2.89 9.10
C VAL A 270 -2.14 -2.01 7.90
N PHE A 271 -1.25 -1.09 7.49
CA PHE A 271 -1.40 -0.19 6.33
C PHE A 271 -0.68 -0.75 5.11
N ALA A 272 -1.20 -0.49 3.91
CA ALA A 272 -0.63 -1.02 2.65
C ALA A 272 0.84 -0.63 2.48
N THR A 273 1.16 0.65 2.68
CA THR A 273 2.51 1.19 2.51
C THR A 273 3.50 0.53 3.46
N GLY A 274 3.16 0.41 4.75
CA GLY A 274 4.01 -0.31 5.71
C GLY A 274 4.15 -1.79 5.35
N TYR A 275 3.04 -2.45 5.04
CA TYR A 275 3.00 -3.88 4.72
C TYR A 275 3.85 -4.24 3.50
N PHE A 276 3.65 -3.56 2.37
CA PHE A 276 4.37 -3.84 1.13
C PHE A 276 5.82 -3.36 1.20
N GLY A 277 6.11 -2.32 1.99
CA GLY A 277 7.47 -1.94 2.37
C GLY A 277 8.20 -3.08 3.10
N VAL A 278 7.59 -3.66 4.13
CA VAL A 278 8.13 -4.83 4.87
C VAL A 278 8.20 -6.09 4.00
N LYS A 279 7.43 -6.15 2.91
CA LYS A 279 7.57 -7.21 1.90
C LYS A 279 8.72 -6.98 0.91
N GLY A 280 9.42 -5.85 0.99
CA GLY A 280 10.60 -5.55 0.18
C GLY A 280 10.33 -4.66 -1.04
N ALA A 281 9.21 -3.95 -1.13
CA ALA A 281 9.01 -2.93 -2.17
C ALA A 281 9.43 -1.54 -1.68
N PHE A 282 9.86 -0.68 -2.61
CA PHE A 282 9.84 0.77 -2.39
C PHE A 282 8.39 1.22 -2.44
N SER A 283 7.78 1.41 -1.28
CA SER A 283 6.35 1.65 -1.16
C SER A 283 6.07 3.11 -0.80
N PHE A 284 5.11 3.71 -1.50
CA PHE A 284 4.70 5.09 -1.31
C PHE A 284 3.21 5.20 -1.02
N LEU A 285 2.84 6.26 -0.30
CA LEU A 285 1.48 6.70 -0.05
C LEU A 285 1.34 8.12 -0.57
N ASP A 286 0.61 8.31 -1.67
CA ASP A 286 0.20 9.63 -2.13
C ASP A 286 -1.00 10.12 -1.30
N GLU A 287 -0.95 11.34 -0.80
CA GLU A 287 -1.97 11.96 0.03
C GLU A 287 -2.22 13.38 -0.49
N ASN A 288 -3.05 13.51 -1.53
CA ASN A 288 -3.34 14.83 -2.10
C ASN A 288 -4.21 15.67 -1.15
N TYR A 289 -4.03 16.99 -1.20
CA TYR A 289 -4.69 17.91 -0.29
C TYR A 289 -6.21 18.01 -0.55
N ALA A 290 -7.04 17.43 0.32
CA ALA A 290 -8.49 17.31 0.06
C ALA A 290 -9.26 18.63 -0.04
N TYR A 291 -8.69 19.76 0.41
CA TYR A 291 -9.34 21.06 0.33
C TYR A 291 -8.93 21.89 -0.91
N ALA A 292 -8.01 21.37 -1.74
CA ALA A 292 -7.80 21.87 -3.10
C ALA A 292 -8.98 21.52 -4.01
N ASP A 293 -9.17 22.29 -5.08
CA ASP A 293 -10.17 21.95 -6.09
C ASP A 293 -9.86 20.61 -6.76
N TYR A 294 -10.89 19.95 -7.28
CA TYR A 294 -10.76 18.59 -7.80
C TYR A 294 -9.73 18.46 -8.92
N LYS A 295 -9.65 19.44 -9.82
CA LYS A 295 -8.65 19.44 -10.91
C LYS A 295 -7.22 19.49 -10.37
N THR A 296 -6.97 20.36 -9.40
CA THR A 296 -5.65 20.46 -8.74
C THR A 296 -5.26 19.14 -8.07
N ARG A 297 -6.21 18.47 -7.39
CA ARG A 297 -5.94 17.18 -6.74
C ARG A 297 -5.59 16.08 -7.76
N VAL A 298 -6.35 15.95 -8.85
CA VAL A 298 -6.05 14.98 -9.92
C VAL A 298 -4.69 15.26 -10.56
N LYS A 299 -4.35 16.54 -10.80
CA LYS A 299 -3.03 16.93 -11.32
C LYS A 299 -1.88 16.63 -10.36
N ALA A 300 -2.10 16.79 -9.05
CA ALA A 300 -1.11 16.43 -8.03
C ALA A 300 -0.82 14.93 -8.02
N ALA A 301 -1.87 14.09 -8.06
CA ALA A 301 -1.74 12.64 -8.21
C ALA A 301 -1.01 12.24 -9.51
N TYR A 302 -1.34 12.89 -10.64
CA TYR A 302 -0.65 12.67 -11.91
C TYR A 302 0.85 13.00 -11.80
N ALA A 303 1.18 14.16 -11.26
CA ALA A 303 2.56 14.61 -11.09
C ALA A 303 3.37 13.72 -10.15
N PHE A 304 2.71 13.14 -9.14
CA PHE A 304 3.33 12.17 -8.24
C PHE A 304 3.78 10.92 -8.98
N LEU A 305 2.89 10.31 -9.77
CA LEU A 305 3.24 9.17 -10.63
C LEU A 305 4.37 9.53 -11.60
N ASP A 306 4.27 10.70 -12.23
CA ASP A 306 5.26 11.17 -13.19
C ASP A 306 6.66 11.32 -12.58
N GLY A 307 6.74 11.88 -11.38
CA GLY A 307 8.00 12.05 -10.68
C GLY A 307 8.62 10.71 -10.28
N ILE A 308 7.83 9.78 -9.73
CA ILE A 308 8.33 8.46 -9.36
C ILE A 308 8.87 7.72 -10.59
N PHE A 309 8.13 7.72 -11.70
CA PHE A 309 8.58 7.01 -12.90
C PHE A 309 9.74 7.70 -13.59
N THR A 310 9.81 9.03 -13.56
CA THR A 310 10.99 9.77 -14.02
C THR A 310 12.22 9.41 -13.21
N PHE A 311 12.11 9.38 -11.87
CA PHE A 311 13.23 9.00 -10.99
C PHE A 311 13.70 7.59 -11.31
N MET A 312 12.77 6.64 -11.45
CA MET A 312 13.07 5.25 -11.77
C MET A 312 13.61 5.04 -13.17
N ALA A 313 13.27 5.89 -14.14
CA ALA A 313 13.71 5.73 -15.52
C ALA A 313 15.19 6.05 -15.72
N ASP A 314 15.80 6.75 -14.77
CA ASP A 314 17.25 6.90 -14.67
C ASP A 314 17.91 5.55 -14.34
N GLU A 315 18.97 5.20 -15.08
CA GLU A 315 19.58 3.88 -15.01
C GLU A 315 20.31 3.62 -13.69
N GLU A 316 20.96 4.65 -13.11
CA GLU A 316 21.69 4.53 -11.86
C GLU A 316 20.72 4.36 -10.70
N ASN A 317 19.65 5.17 -10.67
CA ASN A 317 18.59 5.06 -9.68
C ASN A 317 17.93 3.67 -9.72
N LEU A 318 17.57 3.19 -10.92
CA LEU A 318 16.96 1.87 -11.07
C LEU A 318 17.88 0.74 -10.60
N LYS A 319 19.16 0.83 -10.96
CA LYS A 319 20.18 -0.14 -10.56
C LYS A 319 20.32 -0.20 -9.04
N GLU A 320 20.39 0.95 -8.38
CA GLU A 320 20.50 1.01 -6.92
C GLU A 320 19.23 0.48 -6.24
N MET A 321 18.04 0.85 -6.72
CA MET A 321 16.78 0.32 -6.20
C MET A 321 16.74 -1.22 -6.27
N ARG A 322 17.09 -1.80 -7.42
CA ARG A 322 17.14 -3.25 -7.58
C ARG A 322 18.17 -3.91 -6.66
N LYS A 323 19.36 -3.33 -6.55
CA LYS A 323 20.42 -3.82 -5.66
C LYS A 323 19.94 -3.86 -4.21
N LEU A 324 19.37 -2.76 -3.70
CA LEU A 324 18.87 -2.68 -2.33
C LEU A 324 17.76 -3.71 -2.03
N GLN A 325 16.84 -3.90 -2.97
CA GLN A 325 15.80 -4.93 -2.85
C GLN A 325 16.39 -6.35 -2.85
N GLU A 326 17.33 -6.63 -3.75
CA GLU A 326 18.00 -7.92 -3.80
C GLU A 326 18.79 -8.24 -2.52
N GLU A 327 19.53 -7.27 -2.00
CA GLU A 327 20.24 -7.38 -0.73
C GLU A 327 19.27 -7.70 0.41
N TYR A 328 18.14 -6.99 0.47
CA TYR A 328 17.09 -7.22 1.46
C TYR A 328 16.57 -8.67 1.45
N TYR A 329 16.33 -9.24 0.25
CA TYR A 329 15.85 -10.62 0.11
C TYR A 329 16.94 -11.69 0.34
N LYS A 330 18.22 -11.39 0.07
CA LYS A 330 19.36 -12.32 0.21
C LYS A 330 19.83 -12.56 1.65
N ARG A 331 19.39 -11.72 2.61
CA ARG A 331 19.67 -11.88 4.05
C ARG A 331 19.29 -13.29 4.54
N ASP A 332 19.81 -13.71 5.69
CA ASP A 332 19.51 -15.00 6.35
C ASP A 332 18.94 -14.88 7.76
N PHE A 333 18.57 -13.66 8.15
CA PHE A 333 17.97 -13.30 9.42
C PHE A 333 16.75 -12.40 9.20
N ALA A 334 15.96 -12.22 10.25
CA ALA A 334 14.92 -11.21 10.36
C ALA A 334 15.18 -10.34 11.60
N TYR A 335 14.44 -9.26 11.75
CA TYR A 335 14.40 -8.51 13.00
C TYR A 335 12.99 -8.02 13.28
N ILE A 336 12.70 -7.60 14.50
CA ILE A 336 11.55 -6.75 14.80
C ILE A 336 12.00 -5.54 15.59
N TYR A 337 11.13 -4.56 15.68
CA TYR A 337 11.29 -3.40 16.54
C TYR A 337 10.12 -3.39 17.51
N LYS A 338 10.41 -3.19 18.80
CA LYS A 338 9.41 -2.99 19.84
C LYS A 338 9.54 -1.59 20.44
N ASN A 339 8.52 -1.13 21.15
CA ASN A 339 8.50 0.19 21.78
C ASN A 339 8.80 1.32 20.78
N VAL A 340 8.23 1.21 19.57
CA VAL A 340 8.50 2.15 18.47
C VAL A 340 7.96 3.53 18.80
N LYS A 341 8.79 4.56 18.64
CA LYS A 341 8.46 5.96 18.92
C LYS A 341 8.75 6.85 17.70
N PRO A 342 7.95 7.91 17.51
CA PRO A 342 8.22 8.94 16.51
C PRO A 342 9.39 9.84 16.93
N GLU A 343 10.24 10.19 15.98
CA GLU A 343 11.42 11.04 16.14
C GLU A 343 11.51 12.09 15.01
N PRO A 344 12.16 13.26 15.26
CA PRO A 344 12.48 14.22 14.20
C PRO A 344 13.26 13.59 13.05
N CYS A 345 12.93 13.99 11.83
CA CYS A 345 13.37 13.33 10.62
C CYS A 345 14.04 14.32 9.67
N GLY A 346 15.33 14.61 9.93
CA GLY A 346 16.11 15.55 9.13
C GLY A 346 15.75 17.02 9.43
N ASP A 347 15.87 17.87 8.43
CA ASP A 347 15.66 19.31 8.56
C ASP A 347 14.18 19.68 8.77
N LYS A 348 13.96 20.90 9.27
CA LYS A 348 12.63 21.49 9.34
C LYS A 348 11.97 21.56 7.98
N VAL A 349 10.66 21.35 7.97
CA VAL A 349 9.83 21.46 6.77
C VAL A 349 9.08 22.78 6.79
N LYS A 350 9.14 23.47 5.65
CA LYS A 350 8.32 24.65 5.39
C LYS A 350 6.94 24.21 4.92
N ILE A 351 5.90 24.60 5.65
CA ILE A 351 4.49 24.36 5.33
C ILE A 351 3.80 25.70 5.10
N LYS A 352 3.24 25.91 3.91
CA LYS A 352 2.41 27.09 3.59
C LYS A 352 1.02 26.87 4.14
N GLY A 353 0.77 27.37 5.35
CA GLY A 353 -0.46 27.18 6.09
C GLY A 353 -1.39 28.38 6.08
N TYR A 354 -2.47 28.24 6.84
CA TYR A 354 -3.43 29.33 7.07
C TYR A 354 -3.61 29.54 8.55
N ARG A 355 -3.87 30.80 8.94
CA ARG A 355 -4.39 31.06 10.28
C ARG A 355 -5.75 30.38 10.42
N VAL A 356 -5.89 29.49 11.39
CA VAL A 356 -7.17 28.85 11.68
C VAL A 356 -7.94 29.67 12.72
N LYS A 357 -9.27 29.62 12.63
CA LYS A 357 -10.17 30.07 13.69
C LYS A 357 -11.04 28.92 14.12
N ARG A 358 -11.33 28.82 15.41
CA ARG A 358 -12.28 27.86 15.95
C ARG A 358 -13.69 28.40 15.76
N ASP A 359 -14.51 27.67 15.02
CA ASP A 359 -15.92 27.99 14.85
C ASP A 359 -16.65 27.85 16.20
N GLU A 360 -17.33 28.90 16.64
CA GLU A 360 -17.88 28.96 17.99
C GLU A 360 -18.97 27.90 18.25
N LYS A 361 -19.74 27.55 17.22
CA LYS A 361 -20.87 26.61 17.29
C LYS A 361 -20.43 25.16 17.16
N THR A 362 -19.63 24.87 16.14
CA THR A 362 -19.22 23.50 15.81
C THR A 362 -17.93 23.08 16.51
N LYS A 363 -17.21 24.04 17.13
CA LYS A 363 -15.86 23.88 17.70
C LYS A 363 -14.80 23.37 16.72
N ARG A 364 -15.12 23.31 15.42
CA ARG A 364 -14.21 22.88 14.34
C ARG A 364 -13.32 24.03 13.90
N PHE A 365 -12.10 23.70 13.48
CA PHE A 365 -11.21 24.69 12.87
C PHE A 365 -11.66 25.02 11.45
N LYS A 366 -11.62 26.30 11.10
CA LYS A 366 -11.83 26.84 9.75
C LYS A 366 -10.62 27.67 9.36
N PRO A 367 -10.03 27.46 8.17
CA PRO A 367 -8.91 28.27 7.70
C PRO A 367 -9.41 29.65 7.27
N ASP A 368 -8.73 30.71 7.70
CA ASP A 368 -8.86 32.03 7.13
C ASP A 368 -7.96 32.12 5.88
N LYS A 369 -8.53 31.82 4.71
CA LYS A 369 -7.79 31.77 3.44
C LYS A 369 -7.16 33.12 3.03
N THR A 370 -7.54 34.22 3.69
CA THR A 370 -6.95 35.54 3.49
C THR A 370 -5.68 35.77 4.33
N LYS A 371 -5.46 34.95 5.37
CA LYS A 371 -4.33 35.06 6.30
C LYS A 371 -3.41 33.86 6.16
N ARG A 372 -2.57 33.88 5.12
CA ARG A 372 -1.54 32.86 4.87
C ARG A 372 -0.37 33.04 5.84
N ILE A 373 0.18 31.92 6.31
CA ILE A 373 1.32 31.89 7.23
C ILE A 373 2.24 30.74 6.80
N ASP A 374 3.52 31.04 6.62
CA ASP A 374 4.55 30.04 6.39
C ASP A 374 5.06 29.51 7.73
N TYR A 375 4.86 28.23 7.99
CA TYR A 375 5.36 27.54 9.19
C TYR A 375 6.66 26.82 8.88
N ASN A 376 7.67 26.99 9.73
CA ASN A 376 8.92 26.23 9.65
C ASN A 376 9.04 25.33 10.89
N VAL A 377 8.64 24.07 10.74
CA VAL A 377 8.37 23.15 11.86
C VAL A 377 9.20 21.88 11.74
N ASP A 378 9.45 21.23 12.87
CA ASP A 378 10.16 19.94 12.88
C ASP A 378 9.29 18.87 12.23
N PHE A 379 9.81 18.15 11.23
CA PHE A 379 9.12 16.99 10.70
C PHE A 379 9.38 15.78 11.59
N VAL A 380 8.35 15.30 12.29
CA VAL A 380 8.42 14.16 13.19
C VAL A 380 7.78 12.96 12.49
N GLY A 381 8.58 12.24 11.71
CA GLY A 381 8.12 11.10 10.90
C GLY A 381 9.10 9.94 10.82
N CYS A 382 10.30 10.06 11.38
CA CYS A 382 11.20 8.91 11.51
C CYS A 382 10.71 8.07 12.70
N PHE A 383 10.79 6.75 12.62
CA PHE A 383 10.33 5.86 13.69
C PHE A 383 11.43 4.91 14.09
N ASN A 384 11.71 4.86 15.39
CA ASN A 384 12.77 4.03 15.94
C ASN A 384 12.28 3.30 17.20
N GLY A 385 12.93 2.20 17.54
CA GLY A 385 12.57 1.37 18.69
C GLY A 385 13.67 0.40 19.05
N GLU A 386 13.36 -0.52 19.95
CA GLU A 386 14.30 -1.55 20.39
C GLU A 386 14.34 -2.69 19.36
N ARG A 387 15.48 -2.85 18.70
CA ARG A 387 15.70 -3.91 17.71
C ARG A 387 15.91 -5.26 18.39
N VAL A 388 15.20 -6.28 17.88
CA VAL A 388 15.39 -7.68 18.24
C VAL A 388 15.77 -8.45 16.98
N ASP A 389 16.98 -8.99 16.92
CA ASP A 389 17.43 -9.85 15.82
C ASP A 389 16.94 -11.28 16.00
N LEU A 390 16.47 -11.88 14.91
CA LEU A 390 15.82 -13.19 14.90
C LEU A 390 16.48 -14.11 13.86
N LYS A 391 16.84 -15.31 14.30
CA LYS A 391 17.36 -16.42 13.49
C LYS A 391 16.58 -17.70 13.81
N GLY A 392 16.83 -18.75 13.04
CA GLY A 392 16.20 -20.05 13.23
C GLY A 392 14.77 -20.09 12.71
N ALA A 393 13.80 -20.43 13.55
CA ALA A 393 12.41 -20.61 13.14
C ALA A 393 11.40 -20.36 14.26
N PHE A 394 10.16 -20.07 13.85
CA PHE A 394 8.99 -20.18 14.72
C PHE A 394 8.37 -21.57 14.59
N VAL A 395 7.97 -22.18 15.71
CA VAL A 395 7.35 -23.51 15.77
C VAL A 395 6.04 -23.41 16.54
N PHE A 396 4.98 -24.07 16.06
CA PHE A 396 3.69 -24.05 16.75
C PHE A 396 2.86 -25.31 16.50
N PRO A 397 1.93 -25.68 17.41
CA PRO A 397 1.19 -26.94 17.35
C PRO A 397 0.35 -27.13 16.07
N ALA A 398 0.16 -28.39 15.68
CA ALA A 398 -0.63 -28.76 14.51
C ALA A 398 -2.10 -28.27 14.58
N GLY A 399 -2.66 -28.11 15.79
CA GLY A 399 -4.00 -27.55 16.00
C GLY A 399 -4.16 -26.12 15.49
N LEU A 400 -3.08 -25.35 15.37
CA LEU A 400 -3.09 -23.97 14.86
C LEU A 400 -3.00 -23.90 13.34
N SER A 401 -3.65 -24.85 12.65
CA SER A 401 -3.77 -24.84 11.19
C SER A 401 -4.40 -23.54 10.62
N PRO A 402 -5.31 -22.81 11.32
CA PRO A 402 -5.77 -21.50 10.85
C PRO A 402 -4.64 -20.45 10.81
N ILE A 403 -3.72 -20.47 11.78
CA ILE A 403 -2.54 -19.59 11.78
C ILE A 403 -1.63 -19.95 10.61
N ALA A 404 -1.34 -21.24 10.41
CA ALA A 404 -0.58 -21.70 9.25
C ALA A 404 -1.20 -21.23 7.91
N LYS A 405 -2.54 -21.33 7.78
CA LYS A 405 -3.26 -20.83 6.61
C LYS A 405 -3.11 -19.31 6.45
N LYS A 406 -3.26 -18.54 7.52
CA LYS A 406 -3.10 -17.09 7.52
C LYS A 406 -1.70 -16.70 7.03
N LEU A 407 -0.65 -17.32 7.57
CA LEU A 407 0.73 -17.09 7.12
C LEU A 407 0.92 -17.38 5.62
N MET A 408 0.34 -18.46 5.11
CA MET A 408 0.39 -18.78 3.67
C MET A 408 -0.40 -17.79 2.79
N GLU A 409 -1.41 -17.10 3.32
CA GLU A 409 -2.09 -16.00 2.63
C GLU A 409 -1.15 -14.80 2.43
N HIS A 410 -0.27 -14.52 3.39
CA HIS A 410 0.81 -13.53 3.26
C HIS A 410 1.96 -13.96 2.34
N GLY A 411 1.94 -15.20 1.83
CA GLY A 411 2.99 -15.76 0.99
C GLY A 411 4.15 -16.40 1.76
N ILE A 412 4.02 -16.54 3.08
CA ILE A 412 5.04 -17.17 3.93
C ILE A 412 5.02 -18.69 3.67
N LYS A 413 6.20 -19.27 3.44
CA LYS A 413 6.35 -20.73 3.33
C LYS A 413 6.24 -21.34 4.71
N VAL A 414 5.25 -22.20 4.91
CA VAL A 414 5.05 -22.94 6.16
C VAL A 414 5.40 -24.40 5.92
N PHE A 415 6.10 -25.01 6.87
CA PHE A 415 6.48 -26.42 6.83
C PHE A 415 5.82 -27.16 7.98
N LYS A 416 5.77 -28.49 7.89
CA LYS A 416 5.51 -29.39 9.01
C LYS A 416 6.77 -30.16 9.37
N ILE A 417 6.93 -30.43 10.66
CA ILE A 417 7.97 -31.33 11.16
C ILE A 417 7.54 -32.77 10.81
N ALA A 418 8.46 -33.54 10.21
CA ALA A 418 8.17 -34.85 9.63
C ALA A 418 8.24 -36.02 10.62
N GLU A 419 8.94 -35.85 11.74
CA GLU A 419 9.13 -36.84 12.79
C GLU A 419 9.24 -36.17 14.17
N ASP A 420 8.95 -36.89 15.24
CA ASP A 420 9.14 -36.38 16.61
C ASP A 420 10.59 -35.96 16.80
N THR A 421 10.81 -34.79 17.38
CA THR A 421 12.15 -34.26 17.65
C THR A 421 12.18 -33.63 19.04
N GLU A 422 13.35 -33.59 19.65
CA GLU A 422 13.55 -32.87 20.90
C GLU A 422 14.49 -31.69 20.64
N VAL A 423 14.05 -30.47 20.97
CA VAL A 423 14.79 -29.24 20.67
C VAL A 423 14.70 -28.26 21.82
N ASN A 424 15.76 -27.46 22.00
CA ASN A 424 15.68 -26.30 22.88
C ASN A 424 14.80 -25.24 22.23
N VAL A 425 13.77 -24.81 22.96
CA VAL A 425 12.85 -23.77 22.52
C VAL A 425 12.89 -22.61 23.49
N ARG A 426 12.62 -21.41 22.97
CA ARG A 426 12.29 -20.22 23.75
C ARG A 426 10.76 -20.05 23.72
N LYS A 427 10.13 -20.15 24.88
CA LYS A 427 8.69 -19.96 25.08
C LYS A 427 8.44 -18.60 25.71
N TYR A 428 7.45 -17.86 25.23
CA TYR A 428 7.07 -16.59 25.84
C TYR A 428 5.99 -16.83 26.88
N LYS A 429 6.31 -16.56 28.14
CA LYS A 429 5.37 -16.59 29.25
C LYS A 429 4.72 -15.22 29.38
N ILE A 430 3.40 -15.18 29.33
CA ILE A 430 2.65 -13.95 29.49
C ILE A 430 2.40 -13.76 30.99
N ASP A 431 2.84 -12.63 31.54
CA ASP A 431 2.66 -12.29 32.94
C ASP A 431 1.38 -11.45 33.12
N GLU A 432 1.18 -10.48 32.22
CA GLU A 432 0.03 -9.58 32.21
C GLU A 432 -0.49 -9.42 30.79
N ILE A 433 -1.82 -9.38 30.62
CA ILE A 433 -2.45 -9.09 29.33
C ILE A 433 -3.78 -8.36 29.52
N SER A 434 -4.05 -7.37 28.68
CA SER A 434 -5.32 -6.67 28.60
C SER A 434 -5.80 -6.57 27.15
N PHE A 435 -7.11 -6.41 26.97
CA PHE A 435 -7.74 -6.37 25.66
C PHE A 435 -8.40 -5.00 25.41
N SER A 436 -8.67 -4.68 24.15
CA SER A 436 -9.47 -3.52 23.80
C SER A 436 -10.90 -3.66 24.32
N ASP A 437 -11.49 -2.54 24.77
CA ASP A 437 -12.85 -2.52 25.32
C ASP A 437 -13.91 -2.87 24.26
N PHE A 438 -13.64 -2.53 23.00
CA PHE A 438 -14.50 -2.80 21.86
C PHE A 438 -13.74 -3.53 20.76
N PRO A 439 -14.42 -4.38 19.98
CA PRO A 439 -13.82 -5.00 18.81
C PRO A 439 -13.61 -3.94 17.71
N PHE A 440 -12.49 -4.05 17.00
CA PHE A 440 -12.22 -3.29 15.79
C PHE A 440 -12.24 -4.22 14.58
N GLN A 441 -13.15 -3.95 13.63
CA GLN A 441 -13.34 -4.73 12.40
C GLN A 441 -13.40 -6.25 12.62
N GLY A 442 -14.17 -6.67 13.64
CA GLY A 442 -14.42 -8.08 13.94
C GLY A 442 -13.39 -8.74 14.87
N ARG A 443 -12.39 -8.01 15.37
CA ARG A 443 -11.37 -8.56 16.27
C ARG A 443 -11.23 -7.74 17.56
N GLN A 444 -11.06 -8.43 18.69
CA GLN A 444 -10.71 -7.80 19.96
C GLN A 444 -9.18 -7.86 20.11
N PHE A 445 -8.55 -6.68 20.13
CA PHE A 445 -7.10 -6.58 20.13
C PHE A 445 -6.51 -6.74 21.52
N VAL A 446 -5.25 -7.18 21.59
CA VAL A 446 -4.45 -7.10 22.81
C VAL A 446 -3.94 -5.67 22.94
N LYS A 447 -4.39 -4.99 24.00
CA LYS A 447 -4.04 -3.59 24.27
C LYS A 447 -2.65 -3.51 24.88
N GLU A 448 -2.47 -4.12 26.05
CA GLU A 448 -1.18 -4.20 26.74
C GLU A 448 -0.83 -5.67 27.03
N MET A 449 0.46 -5.97 26.98
CA MET A 449 0.99 -7.29 27.32
C MET A 449 2.38 -7.12 27.92
N LYS A 450 2.66 -7.87 28.98
CA LYS A 450 4.01 -8.06 29.53
C LYS A 450 4.30 -9.54 29.65
N GLY A 451 5.56 -9.90 29.47
CA GLY A 451 6.01 -11.27 29.56
C GLY A 451 7.51 -11.37 29.38
N HIS A 452 7.99 -12.60 29.39
CA HIS A 452 9.41 -12.90 29.24
C HIS A 452 9.63 -14.25 28.54
N PHE A 453 10.81 -14.43 27.95
CA PHE A 453 11.19 -15.71 27.37
C PHE A 453 11.82 -16.62 28.43
N GLU A 454 11.33 -17.85 28.49
CA GLU A 454 11.95 -18.97 29.21
C GLU A 454 12.49 -19.98 28.18
N THR A 455 13.66 -20.54 28.45
CA THR A 455 14.24 -21.60 27.60
C THR A 455 14.00 -22.95 28.23
N SER A 456 13.50 -23.91 27.46
CA SER A 456 13.36 -25.30 27.89
C SER A 456 13.61 -26.26 26.74
N LYS A 457 14.00 -27.49 27.08
CA LYS A 457 14.06 -28.59 26.12
C LYS A 457 12.66 -29.18 25.99
N GLU A 458 12.10 -29.19 24.78
CA GLU A 458 10.73 -29.66 24.54
C GLU A 458 10.70 -30.75 23.48
N LYS A 459 9.83 -31.74 23.68
CA LYS A 459 9.45 -32.69 22.65
C LYS A 459 8.48 -32.00 21.69
N ILE A 460 8.89 -31.87 20.43
CA ILE A 460 8.06 -31.36 19.35
C ILE A 460 7.59 -32.53 18.51
N GLU A 461 6.29 -32.79 18.55
CA GLU A 461 5.68 -33.92 17.85
C GLU A 461 5.67 -33.72 16.34
N LYS A 462 5.67 -34.85 15.63
CA LYS A 462 5.40 -34.89 14.20
C LYS A 462 4.11 -34.12 13.87
N GLY A 463 4.19 -33.28 12.84
CA GLY A 463 3.05 -32.53 12.33
C GLY A 463 2.91 -31.10 12.86
N TYR A 464 3.69 -30.71 13.88
CA TYR A 464 3.86 -29.30 14.26
C TYR A 464 4.25 -28.47 13.04
N TYR A 465 3.76 -27.24 12.99
CA TYR A 465 4.13 -26.28 11.97
C TYR A 465 5.44 -25.60 12.34
N ILE A 466 6.23 -25.25 11.32
CA ILE A 466 7.48 -24.54 11.47
C ILE A 466 7.68 -23.54 10.33
N VAL A 467 8.18 -22.36 10.68
CA VAL A 467 8.42 -21.23 9.78
C VAL A 467 9.87 -20.80 9.91
N PRO A 468 10.77 -21.32 9.05
CA PRO A 468 12.17 -20.90 9.03
C PRO A 468 12.32 -19.44 8.60
N LEU A 469 13.30 -18.75 9.19
CA LEU A 469 13.67 -17.36 8.90
C LEU A 469 14.91 -17.21 8.00
N GLY A 470 15.43 -18.34 7.49
CA GLY A 470 16.62 -18.39 6.63
C GLY A 470 16.35 -18.00 5.17
N LYS A 471 17.41 -18.05 4.33
CA LYS A 471 17.47 -17.48 2.96
C LYS A 471 16.32 -17.90 2.02
N ASN A 472 15.73 -19.08 2.22
CA ASN A 472 14.66 -19.60 1.38
C ASN A 472 13.26 -19.02 1.69
N GLN A 473 13.15 -18.19 2.74
CA GLN A 473 11.94 -17.51 3.17
C GLN A 473 12.02 -16.01 2.81
N ILE A 474 11.66 -15.63 1.59
CA ILE A 474 11.77 -14.23 1.15
C ILE A 474 10.95 -13.26 2.02
N PHE A 475 9.80 -13.70 2.56
CA PHE A 475 8.95 -12.92 3.47
C PHE A 475 9.21 -13.21 4.96
N ARG A 476 10.44 -13.57 5.34
CA ARG A 476 10.83 -13.81 6.74
C ARG A 476 10.54 -12.63 7.65
N GLN A 477 10.66 -11.40 7.14
CA GLN A 477 10.48 -10.18 7.91
C GLN A 477 9.00 -10.01 8.30
N VAL A 478 8.10 -10.28 7.35
CA VAL A 478 6.65 -10.38 7.62
C VAL A 478 6.39 -11.51 8.62
N ALA A 479 6.97 -12.70 8.42
CA ALA A 479 6.79 -13.82 9.36
C ALA A 479 7.24 -13.47 10.79
N ALA A 480 8.37 -12.77 10.92
CA ALA A 480 8.88 -12.30 12.20
C ALA A 480 7.93 -11.30 12.88
N ALA A 481 7.46 -10.28 12.15
CA ALA A 481 6.50 -9.32 12.70
C ALA A 481 5.17 -10.01 13.12
N LEU A 482 4.65 -10.91 12.28
CA LEU A 482 3.37 -11.59 12.57
C LEU A 482 3.44 -12.56 13.75
N LEU A 483 4.59 -13.23 13.97
CA LEU A 483 4.71 -14.32 14.94
C LEU A 483 5.42 -13.95 16.24
N TYR A 484 6.25 -12.90 16.24
CA TYR A 484 6.92 -12.46 17.45
C TYR A 484 5.93 -11.77 18.40
N PRO A 485 5.79 -12.24 19.66
CA PRO A 485 4.68 -11.82 20.54
C PRO A 485 4.69 -10.34 20.89
N GLU A 486 5.86 -9.71 21.00
CA GLU A 486 6.00 -8.29 21.35
C GLU A 486 6.01 -7.36 20.13
N SER A 487 5.78 -7.88 18.91
CA SER A 487 5.64 -7.01 17.74
C SER A 487 4.26 -6.34 17.73
N GLU A 488 4.23 -5.03 17.45
CA GLU A 488 2.99 -4.25 17.30
C GLU A 488 2.08 -4.78 16.17
N ASP A 489 2.68 -5.40 15.15
CA ASP A 489 1.99 -5.98 13.99
C ASP A 489 1.73 -7.49 14.14
N SER A 490 1.86 -8.04 15.36
CA SER A 490 1.71 -9.48 15.58
C SER A 490 0.26 -9.96 15.49
N LEU A 491 0.08 -11.21 15.06
CA LEU A 491 -1.21 -11.87 15.08
C LEU A 491 -1.74 -12.02 16.52
N LEU A 492 -0.86 -12.03 17.53
CA LEU A 492 -1.23 -11.93 18.94
C LEU A 492 -1.91 -10.59 19.25
N LYS A 493 -1.30 -9.46 18.83
CA LYS A 493 -1.87 -8.12 18.98
C LYS A 493 -3.22 -7.97 18.28
N GLU A 494 -3.37 -8.55 17.09
CA GLU A 494 -4.64 -8.62 16.36
C GLU A 494 -5.68 -9.59 16.96
N GLY A 495 -5.34 -10.31 18.03
CA GLY A 495 -6.26 -11.16 18.77
C GLY A 495 -6.52 -12.54 18.17
N PHE A 496 -5.65 -13.04 17.30
CA PHE A 496 -5.78 -14.39 16.71
C PHE A 496 -5.59 -15.51 17.74
N PHE A 497 -4.99 -15.22 18.89
CA PHE A 497 -4.67 -16.21 19.92
C PHE A 497 -5.54 -16.06 21.18
N ASN A 498 -6.55 -15.19 21.20
CA ASN A 498 -7.34 -14.90 22.40
C ASN A 498 -7.95 -16.16 23.04
N LEU A 499 -8.33 -17.15 22.22
CA LEU A 499 -8.86 -18.44 22.68
C LEU A 499 -7.83 -19.33 23.41
N LEU A 500 -6.54 -19.06 23.27
CA LEU A 500 -5.44 -19.93 23.71
C LEU A 500 -4.63 -19.33 24.86
N ILE A 501 -4.78 -18.03 25.11
CA ILE A 501 -3.98 -17.32 26.12
C ILE A 501 -4.36 -17.74 27.54
N PHE A 502 -5.62 -18.14 27.78
CA PHE A 502 -6.08 -18.59 29.09
C PHE A 502 -6.24 -20.11 29.10
N PRO A 503 -5.32 -20.86 29.75
CA PRO A 503 -5.32 -22.33 29.71
C PRO A 503 -6.42 -22.95 30.58
N ASN A 504 -7.09 -22.17 31.44
CA ASN A 504 -8.10 -22.66 32.35
C ASN A 504 -9.30 -21.68 32.37
N GLN A 505 -10.51 -22.20 32.12
CA GLN A 505 -11.74 -21.41 32.10
C GLN A 505 -12.06 -20.72 33.44
N TRP A 506 -11.50 -21.21 34.55
CA TRP A 506 -11.70 -20.67 35.90
C TRP A 506 -10.57 -19.72 36.35
N SER A 507 -9.58 -19.47 35.50
CA SER A 507 -8.42 -18.64 35.82
C SER A 507 -8.29 -17.50 34.83
N LYS A 508 -8.09 -16.28 35.37
CA LYS A 508 -7.70 -15.11 34.58
C LYS A 508 -6.18 -15.00 34.43
N LYS A 509 -5.40 -15.98 34.90
CA LYS A 509 -3.95 -15.99 34.72
C LYS A 509 -3.63 -16.43 33.28
N PRO A 510 -2.96 -15.59 32.49
CA PRO A 510 -2.53 -16.00 31.15
C PRO A 510 -1.47 -17.10 31.24
N GLY A 511 -1.40 -17.92 30.19
CA GLY A 511 -0.42 -18.99 30.03
C GLY A 511 0.72 -18.60 29.10
N TYR A 512 1.31 -19.61 28.47
CA TYR A 512 2.34 -19.39 27.45
C TYR A 512 1.71 -19.02 26.11
N TYR A 513 2.36 -18.11 25.39
CA TYR A 513 2.09 -17.91 23.97
C TYR A 513 2.42 -19.20 23.18
N PRO A 514 1.51 -19.74 22.36
CA PRO A 514 1.66 -21.07 21.76
C PRO A 514 2.56 -21.11 20.51
N VAL A 515 3.35 -20.06 20.27
CA VAL A 515 4.37 -20.04 19.22
C VAL A 515 5.74 -19.94 19.88
N TYR A 516 6.57 -20.94 19.61
CA TYR A 516 7.90 -21.08 20.18
C TYR A 516 8.95 -20.59 19.18
N LEU A 517 10.08 -20.12 19.70
CA LEU A 517 11.26 -19.78 18.92
C LEU A 517 12.31 -20.89 19.08
N ILE A 518 12.91 -21.31 17.98
CA ILE A 518 14.10 -22.18 17.99
C ILE A 518 15.24 -21.50 17.24
N ASP A 519 16.47 -21.67 17.71
CA ASP A 519 17.61 -20.94 17.15
C ASP A 519 18.18 -21.57 15.87
N SER A 520 17.81 -22.83 15.58
CA SER A 520 18.27 -23.56 14.39
C SER A 520 17.25 -24.59 13.91
N VAL A 521 17.21 -24.80 12.59
CA VAL A 521 16.44 -25.88 11.94
C VAL A 521 17.32 -27.07 11.53
N LYS A 522 18.62 -27.04 11.86
CA LYS A 522 19.57 -28.09 11.48
C LYS A 522 19.16 -29.42 12.11
N GLY A 523 19.09 -30.47 11.29
CA GLY A 523 18.71 -31.82 11.74
C GLY A 523 17.20 -32.06 11.86
N ILE A 524 16.36 -31.03 11.67
CA ILE A 524 14.90 -31.20 11.68
C ILE A 524 14.43 -31.53 10.25
N LYS A 525 13.80 -32.70 10.07
CA LYS A 525 13.20 -33.06 8.78
C LYS A 525 11.90 -32.28 8.55
N LEU A 526 11.86 -31.51 7.46
CA LEU A 526 10.75 -30.62 7.13
C LEU A 526 10.01 -31.09 5.88
N ARG A 527 8.68 -30.99 5.91
CA ARG A 527 7.82 -31.16 4.74
C ARG A 527 7.08 -29.86 4.46
N LEU A 528 7.22 -29.30 3.26
CA LEU A 528 6.50 -28.08 2.89
C LEU A 528 4.98 -28.32 2.97
N VAL A 529 4.25 -27.35 3.51
CA VAL A 529 2.79 -27.35 3.44
C VAL A 529 2.43 -26.82 2.06
N GLU A 530 2.12 -27.73 1.14
CA GLU A 530 1.63 -27.33 -0.17
C GLU A 530 0.26 -26.66 -0.03
N LYS A 531 0.04 -25.57 -0.79
CA LYS A 531 -1.32 -25.12 -1.04
C LYS A 531 -2.00 -26.23 -1.83
N CYS A 532 -3.11 -26.76 -1.33
CA CYS A 532 -4.16 -27.25 -2.22
C CYS A 532 -4.63 -26.03 -3.03
N LEU A 533 -3.92 -25.69 -4.11
CA LEU A 533 -4.40 -24.81 -5.16
C LEU A 533 -5.47 -25.59 -5.93
N LYS A 534 -6.63 -25.83 -5.29
CA LYS A 534 -7.82 -26.19 -6.04
C LYS A 534 -8.25 -24.93 -6.79
N LYS A 535 -7.88 -24.93 -8.07
CA LYS A 535 -8.32 -24.12 -9.23
C LYS A 535 -8.87 -22.73 -8.93
#